data_AF-A0AAN8Y3C9-F1
#
_entry.id   AF-A0AAN8Y3C9-F1
#
_cell.length_a   1.000
_cell.length_b   1.000
_cell.length_c   1.000
_cell.angle_alpha   90.00
_cell.angle_beta   90.00
_cell.angle_gamma   90.00
#
_symmetry.space_group_name_H-M   'P 1'
#
loop_
_entity.id
_entity.type
_entity.pdbx_description
1 polymer ?
#
loop_
_entity_poly.entity_id
_entity_poly.type
_entity_poly.pdbx_seq_one_letter_code
_entity_poly.pdbx_strand_id
1 'polypeptide(L)'
;MEDRGESFVAVRRISQGFERGNSTCHSSSEVMAGSTAWLGRGLSCVCAQGTDIDARPSFDLTPAQEECLQKLQNRIDVAYDGSIPEHQEALRALWKAAFPVEELHGLISEQWKEMGWQGKDPSTDFRGAGFISLENLLYFVRNFPKSFQDLLQKQEGDRALWEYPFAVAGVNITFMLIQILDIEAIKPRNLVGATFLKFLAENESAFDLLYCITFKLMDHQWLTMHASYMDFNTVMKSTRRQIERELLEENIKRLEDLPSYRLLN
;
A
#
# COMPACT_ATOMS: atom_id res chain seq x y z
N MET A 1 20.21 16.01 -37.83
CA MET A 1 21.09 16.14 -36.65
C MET A 1 20.20 15.90 -35.45
N GLU A 2 20.00 14.60 -35.17
CA GLU A 2 20.45 13.92 -33.92
C GLU A 2 19.48 14.26 -32.78
N ASP A 3 18.47 13.46 -32.40
CA ASP A 3 18.42 12.03 -32.04
C ASP A 3 19.59 11.53 -31.19
N ARG A 4 19.30 11.37 -29.89
CA ARG A 4 19.98 10.62 -28.82
C ARG A 4 19.02 10.76 -27.62
N GLY A 5 18.25 9.76 -27.20
CA GLY A 5 18.63 8.38 -27.02
C GLY A 5 19.28 8.23 -25.64
N GLU A 6 18.52 8.43 -24.56
CA GLU A 6 19.00 8.15 -23.21
C GLU A 6 18.42 6.83 -22.69
N SER A 7 19.37 5.92 -22.52
CA SER A 7 19.28 4.53 -22.11
C SER A 7 18.88 4.40 -20.64
N PHE A 8 17.95 3.48 -20.36
CA PHE A 8 17.54 3.10 -19.01
C PHE A 8 18.60 2.20 -18.37
N VAL A 9 19.04 2.56 -17.16
CA VAL A 9 19.75 1.64 -16.25
C VAL A 9 18.82 1.25 -15.11
N ALA A 10 18.52 -0.04 -15.03
CA ALA A 10 17.74 -0.65 -13.96
C ALA A 10 18.62 -0.91 -12.73
N VAL A 11 18.14 -0.54 -11.54
CA VAL A 11 18.71 -1.04 -10.29
C VAL A 11 18.04 -2.39 -9.99
N ARG A 12 18.78 -3.48 -10.24
CA ARG A 12 18.45 -4.82 -9.76
C ARG A 12 18.71 -4.90 -8.24
N ARG A 13 17.75 -5.44 -7.47
CA ARG A 13 18.00 -6.00 -6.14
C ARG A 13 18.92 -7.22 -6.35
N ILE A 14 20.16 -7.16 -5.85
CA ILE A 14 21.06 -8.33 -5.83
C ILE A 14 20.77 -9.08 -4.54
N SER A 15 20.10 -10.23 -4.65
CA SER A 15 20.19 -11.27 -3.64
C SER A 15 21.48 -12.04 -3.88
N GLN A 16 22.46 -11.91 -2.97
CA GLN A 16 23.67 -12.75 -3.02
C GLN A 16 23.29 -14.17 -2.59
N GLY A 17 23.07 -15.03 -3.59
CA GLY A 17 23.11 -16.48 -3.44
C GLY A 17 24.22 -17.02 -4.33
N PHE A 18 25.26 -17.59 -3.72
CA PHE A 18 26.25 -18.38 -4.43
C PHE A 18 25.58 -19.65 -4.97
N GLU A 19 25.66 -19.92 -6.28
CA GLU A 19 26.05 -21.24 -6.81
C GLU A 19 26.28 -21.26 -8.34
N ARG A 20 27.19 -22.15 -8.75
CA ARG A 20 27.74 -22.39 -10.09
C ARG A 20 26.81 -23.27 -10.93
N GLY A 21 26.76 -23.04 -12.25
CA GLY A 21 26.41 -24.11 -13.22
C GLY A 21 25.95 -23.63 -14.60
N ASN A 22 26.68 -24.03 -15.64
CA ASN A 22 26.41 -23.85 -17.08
C ASN A 22 25.04 -24.40 -17.55
N SER A 23 24.45 -23.79 -18.59
CA SER A 23 24.24 -24.40 -19.93
C SER A 23 23.33 -23.56 -20.84
N THR A 24 23.69 -23.52 -22.12
CA THR A 24 23.07 -22.86 -23.29
C THR A 24 21.98 -23.69 -23.96
N CYS A 25 20.88 -23.09 -24.44
CA CYS A 25 20.24 -23.40 -25.74
C CYS A 25 19.02 -22.50 -26.09
N HIS A 26 18.79 -22.34 -27.39
CA HIS A 26 17.91 -21.41 -28.13
C HIS A 26 16.41 -21.80 -28.19
N SER A 27 15.50 -20.83 -28.37
CA SER A 27 14.69 -20.64 -29.62
C SER A 27 13.42 -19.75 -29.48
N SER A 28 13.24 -18.90 -30.49
CA SER A 28 12.01 -18.40 -31.17
C SER A 28 11.03 -17.39 -30.53
N SER A 29 10.98 -16.25 -31.23
CA SER A 29 10.04 -15.12 -31.34
C SER A 29 8.55 -15.48 -31.48
N GLU A 30 7.65 -14.87 -30.71
CA GLU A 30 6.84 -13.64 -30.99
C GLU A 30 5.39 -13.96 -31.38
N VAL A 31 4.44 -13.66 -30.47
CA VAL A 31 3.15 -13.06 -30.84
C VAL A 31 2.76 -12.04 -29.78
N MET A 32 2.46 -10.84 -30.26
CA MET A 32 2.19 -9.60 -29.56
C MET A 32 0.74 -9.53 -29.08
N ALA A 33 0.52 -9.24 -27.80
CA ALA A 33 -0.76 -8.75 -27.28
C ALA A 33 -0.47 -7.59 -26.33
N GLY A 34 -1.03 -6.43 -26.66
CA GLY A 34 -0.60 -5.11 -26.23
C GLY A 34 -0.78 -4.78 -24.73
N SER A 35 0.30 -4.25 -24.18
CA SER A 35 0.44 -3.10 -23.28
C SER A 35 -0.83 -2.41 -22.75
N THR A 36 -0.92 -2.35 -21.42
CA THR A 36 -0.94 -1.08 -20.65
C THR A 36 -0.20 -1.28 -19.32
N ALA A 37 1.12 -1.06 -19.33
CA ALA A 37 1.96 -1.08 -18.14
C ALA A 37 2.43 0.35 -17.81
N TRP A 38 1.59 1.15 -17.14
CA TRP A 38 1.91 2.51 -16.67
C TRP A 38 0.97 2.81 -15.47
N LEU A 39 1.36 3.27 -14.28
CA LEU A 39 2.44 4.17 -13.87
C LEU A 39 2.99 3.75 -12.49
N GLY A 40 4.30 3.47 -12.43
CA GLY A 40 5.06 3.39 -11.19
C GLY A 40 6.27 4.31 -11.24
N ARG A 41 6.09 5.60 -11.50
CA ARG A 41 7.13 6.64 -11.32
C ARG A 41 6.47 8.00 -11.12
N GLY A 42 6.67 8.59 -9.94
CA GLY A 42 6.06 9.88 -9.62
C GLY A 42 6.53 10.53 -8.31
N LEU A 43 7.76 10.27 -7.86
CA LEU A 43 8.44 11.10 -6.86
C LEU A 43 9.90 11.25 -7.32
N SER A 44 10.18 12.31 -8.07
CA SER A 44 11.54 12.66 -8.48
C SER A 44 12.30 13.23 -7.29
N CYS A 45 13.43 12.60 -6.97
CA CYS A 45 14.44 13.11 -6.04
C CYS A 45 15.09 14.36 -6.64
N VAL A 46 14.85 15.53 -6.03
CA VAL A 46 15.69 16.70 -6.26
C VAL A 46 16.95 16.49 -5.41
N CYS A 47 18.05 16.11 -6.06
CA CYS A 47 19.37 16.10 -5.43
C CYS A 47 19.79 17.55 -5.17
N ALA A 48 19.52 18.06 -3.98
CA ALA A 48 20.18 19.24 -3.48
C ALA A 48 21.64 18.88 -3.16
N GLN A 49 22.57 19.38 -3.98
CA GLN A 49 23.96 19.53 -3.56
C GLN A 49 23.97 20.62 -2.48
N GLY A 50 24.31 20.22 -1.26
CA GLY A 50 24.45 21.11 -0.12
C GLY A 50 25.21 20.39 0.98
N THR A 51 26.48 20.74 1.12
CA THR A 51 27.31 20.46 2.29
C THR A 51 26.62 20.98 3.55
N ASP A 52 26.23 20.08 4.45
CA ASP A 52 26.37 20.26 5.90
C ASP A 52 26.19 18.91 6.61
N ILE A 53 27.24 18.51 7.33
CA ILE A 53 27.18 17.44 8.32
C ILE A 53 26.55 18.07 9.55
N ASP A 54 25.23 17.99 9.72
CA ASP A 54 24.61 18.46 10.96
C ASP A 54 23.34 17.68 11.34
N ALA A 55 23.41 17.07 12.52
CA ALA A 55 22.35 16.54 13.36
C ALA A 55 21.03 16.09 12.68
N ARG A 56 21.03 14.95 11.98
CA ARG A 56 19.75 14.20 11.87
C ARG A 56 19.35 13.76 13.28
N PRO A 57 18.11 13.99 13.73
CA PRO A 57 17.64 13.42 14.98
C PRO A 57 17.84 11.90 14.92
N SER A 58 18.69 11.36 15.78
CA SER A 58 18.73 9.92 16.01
C SER A 58 17.59 9.62 16.97
N PHE A 59 16.60 8.88 16.49
CA PHE A 59 15.57 8.32 17.35
C PHE A 59 16.08 6.96 17.82
N ASP A 60 16.59 6.92 19.04
CA ASP A 60 16.99 5.65 19.63
C ASP A 60 15.74 4.86 19.99
N LEU A 61 15.74 3.58 19.63
CA LEU A 61 14.60 2.70 19.83
C LEU A 61 14.73 1.95 21.15
N THR A 62 13.60 1.73 21.80
CA THR A 62 13.55 0.74 22.88
C THR A 62 13.57 -0.68 22.29
N PRO A 63 14.04 -1.70 23.03
CA PRO A 63 14.03 -3.09 22.54
C PRO A 63 12.66 -3.57 22.07
N ALA A 64 11.58 -3.13 22.75
CA ALA A 64 10.20 -3.45 22.34
C ALA A 64 9.84 -2.82 20.99
N GLN A 65 10.25 -1.57 20.75
CA GLN A 65 10.03 -0.91 19.45
C GLN A 65 10.83 -1.58 18.33
N GLU A 66 12.06 -2.01 18.59
CA GLU A 66 12.88 -2.75 17.63
C GLU A 66 12.23 -4.08 17.26
N GLU A 67 11.75 -4.85 18.25
CA GLU A 67 11.07 -6.13 18.01
C GLU A 67 9.79 -5.94 17.17
N CYS A 68 8.95 -4.97 17.55
CA CYS A 68 7.71 -4.68 16.82
C CYS A 68 7.98 -4.17 15.40
N LEU A 69 8.98 -3.30 15.21
CA LEU A 69 9.41 -2.84 13.89
C LEU A 69 9.89 -4.02 13.03
N GLN A 70 10.71 -4.90 13.59
CA GLN A 70 11.21 -6.08 12.87
C GLN A 70 10.08 -7.01 12.46
N LYS A 71 9.09 -7.26 13.33
CA LYS A 71 7.90 -8.05 12.98
C LYS A 71 7.13 -7.43 11.81
N LEU A 72 6.95 -6.11 11.81
CA LEU A 72 6.26 -5.40 10.73
C LEU A 72 7.08 -5.42 9.42
N GLN A 73 8.39 -5.22 9.49
CA GLN A 73 9.29 -5.32 8.33
C GLN A 73 9.24 -6.72 7.71
N ASN A 74 9.26 -7.77 8.54
CA ASN A 74 9.12 -9.15 8.07
C ASN A 74 7.81 -9.37 7.32
N ARG A 75 6.70 -8.71 7.70
CA ARG A 75 5.42 -8.77 6.96
C ARG A 75 5.49 -8.02 5.64
N ILE A 76 6.10 -6.83 5.61
CA ILE A 76 6.24 -5.99 4.41
C ILE A 76 7.13 -6.65 3.35
N ASP A 77 8.17 -7.39 3.77
CA ASP A 77 9.10 -8.06 2.86
C ASP A 77 8.49 -9.30 2.15
N VAL A 78 7.30 -9.76 2.55
CA VAL A 78 6.61 -10.86 1.89
C VAL A 78 5.94 -10.37 0.60
N ALA A 79 6.48 -10.76 -0.55
CA ALA A 79 5.82 -10.58 -1.83
C ALA A 79 4.59 -11.50 -1.94
N TYR A 80 3.51 -11.02 -2.56
CA TYR A 80 2.41 -11.92 -2.93
C TYR A 80 2.90 -12.93 -3.97
N ASP A 81 2.53 -14.19 -3.77
CA ASP A 81 2.87 -15.30 -4.67
C ASP A 81 1.64 -16.19 -4.83
N GLY A 82 1.13 -16.26 -6.07
CA GLY A 82 -0.05 -17.04 -6.42
C GLY A 82 0.17 -18.56 -6.37
N SER A 83 1.39 -19.04 -6.18
CA SER A 83 1.71 -20.46 -5.99
C SER A 83 1.64 -20.90 -4.52
N ILE A 84 1.66 -19.96 -3.58
CA ILE A 84 1.62 -20.22 -2.13
C ILE A 84 0.17 -20.44 -1.68
N PRO A 85 -0.20 -21.60 -1.12
CA PRO A 85 -1.57 -21.91 -0.70
C PRO A 85 -2.15 -20.90 0.30
N GLU A 86 -1.34 -20.42 1.23
CA GLU A 86 -1.74 -19.45 2.26
C GLU A 86 -2.11 -18.09 1.63
N HIS A 87 -1.37 -17.65 0.62
CA HIS A 87 -1.67 -16.41 -0.11
C HIS A 87 -2.95 -16.53 -0.92
N GLN A 88 -3.13 -17.67 -1.60
CA GLN A 88 -4.37 -17.97 -2.30
C GLN A 88 -5.57 -17.97 -1.36
N GLU A 89 -5.43 -18.59 -0.18
CA GLU A 89 -6.52 -18.68 0.79
C GLU A 89 -6.86 -17.32 1.40
N ALA A 90 -5.86 -16.48 1.67
CA ALA A 90 -6.08 -15.09 2.06
C ALA A 90 -6.89 -14.32 1.00
N LEU A 91 -6.58 -14.52 -0.29
CA LEU A 91 -7.29 -13.88 -1.38
C LEU A 91 -8.74 -14.40 -1.50
N ARG A 92 -8.98 -15.71 -1.36
CA ARG A 92 -10.34 -16.27 -1.29
C ARG A 92 -11.12 -15.75 -0.09
N ALA A 93 -10.47 -15.67 1.07
CA ALA A 93 -11.08 -15.14 2.29
C ALA A 93 -11.48 -13.67 2.12
N LEU A 94 -10.69 -12.88 1.40
CA LEU A 94 -11.02 -11.49 1.09
C LEU A 94 -12.28 -11.43 0.22
N TRP A 95 -12.35 -12.21 -0.87
CA TRP A 95 -13.54 -12.26 -1.71
C TRP A 95 -14.79 -12.64 -0.90
N LYS A 96 -14.71 -13.72 -0.13
CA LYS A 96 -15.84 -14.21 0.69
C LYS A 96 -16.32 -13.17 1.70
N ALA A 97 -15.41 -12.37 2.26
CA ALA A 97 -15.77 -11.31 3.20
C ALA A 97 -16.35 -10.08 2.50
N ALA A 98 -15.86 -9.77 1.30
CA ALA A 98 -16.33 -8.64 0.48
C ALA A 98 -17.71 -8.92 -0.15
N PHE A 99 -17.91 -10.13 -0.70
CA PHE A 99 -19.11 -10.56 -1.41
C PHE A 99 -19.67 -11.86 -0.81
N PRO A 100 -20.33 -11.80 0.36
CA PRO A 100 -20.73 -13.01 1.10
C PRO A 100 -21.78 -13.88 0.39
N VAL A 101 -22.47 -13.33 -0.61
CA VAL A 101 -23.52 -14.02 -1.39
C VAL A 101 -22.98 -14.58 -2.71
N GLU A 102 -21.82 -14.10 -3.19
CA GLU A 102 -21.28 -14.47 -4.49
C GLU A 102 -20.15 -15.49 -4.38
N GLU A 103 -20.29 -16.62 -5.07
CA GLU A 103 -19.24 -17.61 -5.14
C GLU A 103 -18.09 -17.13 -6.05
N LEU A 104 -16.85 -17.27 -5.59
CA LEU A 104 -15.67 -16.99 -6.41
C LEU A 104 -15.42 -18.16 -7.37
N HIS A 105 -15.53 -17.93 -8.67
CA HIS A 105 -15.31 -18.98 -9.67
C HIS A 105 -13.83 -19.35 -9.86
N GLY A 106 -12.91 -18.45 -9.49
CA GLY A 106 -11.48 -18.70 -9.59
C GLY A 106 -10.62 -17.52 -9.16
N LEU A 107 -9.37 -17.80 -8.81
CA LEU A 107 -8.40 -16.77 -8.44
C LEU A 107 -8.00 -15.87 -9.63
N ILE A 108 -8.24 -16.33 -10.85
CA ILE A 108 -8.17 -15.53 -12.07
C ILE A 108 -9.56 -15.53 -12.71
N SER A 109 -10.28 -14.41 -12.58
CA SER A 109 -11.70 -14.27 -12.97
C SER A 109 -12.05 -12.79 -13.18
N GLU A 110 -12.95 -12.49 -14.12
CA GLU A 110 -13.44 -11.11 -14.33
C GLU A 110 -14.13 -10.54 -13.08
N GLN A 111 -14.61 -11.40 -12.17
CA GLN A 111 -15.22 -11.01 -10.90
C GLN A 111 -14.36 -10.05 -10.07
N TRP A 112 -13.04 -10.14 -10.15
CA TRP A 112 -12.15 -9.25 -9.41
C TRP A 112 -12.29 -7.77 -9.81
N LYS A 113 -12.75 -7.47 -11.03
CA LYS A 113 -13.01 -6.08 -11.43
C LYS A 113 -14.13 -5.44 -10.62
N GLU A 114 -15.10 -6.23 -10.13
CA GLU A 114 -16.19 -5.74 -9.26
C GLU A 114 -15.67 -5.23 -7.92
N MET A 115 -14.56 -5.78 -7.43
CA MET A 115 -13.88 -5.30 -6.23
C MET A 115 -12.92 -4.12 -6.51
N GLY A 116 -12.81 -3.69 -7.77
CA GLY A 116 -11.89 -2.62 -8.19
C GLY A 116 -10.43 -3.06 -8.31
N TRP A 117 -10.16 -4.34 -8.61
CA TRP A 117 -8.83 -4.77 -9.08
C TRP A 117 -8.60 -4.32 -10.53
N GLN A 118 -7.35 -4.12 -10.96
CA GLN A 118 -7.05 -3.58 -12.28
C GLN A 118 -7.41 -4.56 -13.42
N GLY A 119 -7.36 -5.85 -13.13
CA GLY A 119 -7.69 -6.90 -14.09
C GLY A 119 -8.29 -8.13 -13.43
N LYS A 120 -8.40 -9.20 -14.21
CA LYS A 120 -8.92 -10.49 -13.75
C LYS A 120 -8.00 -11.24 -12.77
N ASP A 121 -6.76 -10.78 -12.61
CA ASP A 121 -5.74 -11.41 -11.78
C ASP A 121 -5.18 -10.40 -10.77
N PRO A 122 -5.66 -10.42 -9.51
CA PRO A 122 -5.20 -9.54 -8.44
C PRO A 122 -3.70 -9.62 -8.15
N SER A 123 -3.03 -10.73 -8.49
CA SER A 123 -1.60 -10.91 -8.24
C SER A 123 -0.75 -9.80 -8.89
N THR A 124 -1.26 -9.21 -9.97
CA THR A 124 -0.57 -8.16 -10.72
C THR A 124 -0.56 -6.81 -10.00
N ASP A 125 -1.54 -6.55 -9.12
CA ASP A 125 -1.71 -5.31 -8.39
C ASP A 125 -0.87 -5.25 -7.11
N PHE A 126 -0.56 -6.40 -6.49
CA PHE A 126 0.23 -6.47 -5.26
C PHE A 126 1.72 -6.11 -5.42
N ARG A 127 2.20 -5.84 -6.63
CA ARG A 127 3.64 -5.58 -6.89
C ARG A 127 4.21 -4.39 -6.13
N GLY A 128 3.37 -3.39 -5.83
CA GLY A 128 3.80 -2.17 -5.15
C GLY A 128 3.96 -2.31 -3.63
N ALA A 129 3.08 -3.08 -2.98
CA ALA A 129 3.00 -3.15 -1.52
C ALA A 129 3.17 -4.56 -0.93
N GLY A 130 3.22 -5.61 -1.76
CA GLY A 130 3.38 -6.98 -1.30
C GLY A 130 2.12 -7.57 -0.65
N PHE A 131 2.30 -8.73 -0.01
CA PHE A 131 1.24 -9.51 0.62
C PHE A 131 0.55 -8.75 1.76
N ILE A 132 1.27 -7.89 2.49
CA ILE A 132 0.69 -7.09 3.59
C ILE A 132 -0.50 -6.21 3.15
N SER A 133 -0.56 -5.78 1.89
CA SER A 133 -1.73 -5.02 1.40
C SER A 133 -3.01 -5.87 1.33
N LEU A 134 -2.88 -7.18 1.07
CA LEU A 134 -3.98 -8.13 1.19
C LEU A 134 -4.35 -8.37 2.66
N GLU A 135 -3.36 -8.47 3.55
CA GLU A 135 -3.60 -8.55 4.99
C GLU A 135 -4.35 -7.32 5.51
N ASN A 136 -3.99 -6.12 5.05
CA ASN A 136 -4.64 -4.87 5.43
C ASN A 136 -6.12 -4.84 4.98
N LEU A 137 -6.42 -5.26 3.75
CA LEU A 137 -7.79 -5.37 3.25
C LEU A 137 -8.61 -6.38 4.08
N LEU A 138 -8.01 -7.54 4.40
CA LEU A 138 -8.61 -8.55 5.28
C LEU A 138 -8.85 -8.03 6.69
N TYR A 139 -7.89 -7.29 7.25
CA TYR A 139 -8.03 -6.67 8.56
C TYR A 139 -9.19 -5.68 8.53
N PHE A 140 -9.30 -4.87 7.48
CA PHE A 140 -10.34 -3.86 7.36
C PHE A 140 -11.74 -4.49 7.31
N VAL A 141 -11.97 -5.47 6.43
CA VAL A 141 -13.29 -6.13 6.33
C VAL A 141 -13.68 -6.88 7.60
N ARG A 142 -12.70 -7.42 8.35
CA ARG A 142 -12.95 -8.16 9.60
C ARG A 142 -13.24 -7.25 10.79
N ASN A 143 -12.55 -6.12 10.90
CA ASN A 143 -12.63 -5.25 12.08
C ASN A 143 -13.63 -4.10 11.91
N PHE A 144 -13.84 -3.64 10.68
CA PHE A 144 -14.79 -2.56 10.36
C PHE A 144 -15.68 -2.96 9.15
N PRO A 145 -16.46 -4.05 9.25
CA PRO A 145 -17.21 -4.61 8.13
C PRO A 145 -18.19 -3.62 7.50
N LYS A 146 -18.86 -2.80 8.32
CA LYS A 146 -19.78 -1.76 7.83
C LYS A 146 -19.03 -0.73 6.98
N SER A 147 -17.98 -0.12 7.53
CA SER A 147 -17.15 0.87 6.81
C SER A 147 -16.50 0.30 5.55
N PHE A 148 -16.07 -0.96 5.58
CA PHE A 148 -15.55 -1.65 4.41
C PHE A 148 -16.63 -1.81 3.32
N GLN A 149 -17.85 -2.23 3.70
CA GLN A 149 -18.96 -2.39 2.76
C GLN A 149 -19.46 -1.03 2.22
N ASP A 150 -19.49 0.01 3.05
CA ASP A 150 -19.87 1.36 2.61
C ASP A 150 -18.88 1.93 1.59
N LEU A 151 -17.59 1.57 1.69
CA LEU A 151 -16.57 1.89 0.70
C LEU A 151 -16.69 1.03 -0.57
N LEU A 152 -16.86 -0.29 -0.43
CA LEU A 152 -16.93 -1.22 -1.54
C LEU A 152 -18.18 -1.00 -2.40
N GLN A 153 -19.35 -0.92 -1.75
CA GLN A 153 -20.65 -0.70 -2.37
C GLN A 153 -20.94 0.79 -2.62
N LYS A 154 -20.06 1.67 -2.14
CA LYS A 154 -20.11 3.12 -2.39
C LYS A 154 -21.41 3.76 -1.88
N GLN A 155 -21.90 3.35 -0.70
CA GLN A 155 -23.24 3.70 -0.19
C GLN A 155 -23.47 5.18 0.19
N GLU A 156 -22.44 6.03 0.26
CA GLU A 156 -22.58 7.45 0.62
C GLU A 156 -22.54 8.36 -0.63
N GLY A 157 -23.53 9.24 -0.84
CA GLY A 157 -23.52 10.30 -1.87
C GLY A 157 -23.91 9.89 -3.32
N ASP A 158 -23.77 10.82 -4.28
CA ASP A 158 -24.05 10.62 -5.73
C ASP A 158 -22.91 9.83 -6.45
N ARG A 159 -22.52 8.68 -5.87
CA ARG A 159 -21.20 8.06 -6.09
C ARG A 159 -20.97 7.31 -7.40
N ALA A 160 -21.98 7.04 -8.23
CA ALA A 160 -21.77 6.38 -9.54
C ALA A 160 -20.96 7.24 -10.54
N LEU A 161 -20.83 8.55 -10.29
CA LEU A 161 -20.05 9.49 -11.12
C LEU A 161 -18.61 9.70 -10.62
N TRP A 162 -18.29 9.29 -9.40
CA TRP A 162 -17.04 9.64 -8.70
C TRP A 162 -16.32 8.38 -8.23
N GLU A 163 -16.20 7.37 -9.09
CA GLU A 163 -15.62 6.11 -8.70
C GLU A 163 -14.08 6.13 -8.73
N TYR A 164 -13.47 5.45 -7.76
CA TYR A 164 -12.07 5.02 -7.80
C TYR A 164 -12.01 3.49 -7.67
N PRO A 165 -10.95 2.84 -8.19
CA PRO A 165 -10.80 1.39 -8.08
C PRO A 165 -10.49 1.00 -6.62
N PHE A 166 -11.49 0.45 -5.91
CA PHE A 166 -11.43 0.19 -4.46
C PHE A 166 -10.19 -0.61 -4.03
N ALA A 167 -9.98 -1.80 -4.59
CA ALA A 167 -8.85 -2.64 -4.19
C ALA A 167 -7.50 -1.99 -4.52
N VAL A 168 -7.37 -1.42 -5.72
CA VAL A 168 -6.14 -0.70 -6.13
C VAL A 168 -5.86 0.50 -5.21
N ALA A 169 -6.89 1.24 -4.80
CA ALA A 169 -6.76 2.33 -3.84
C ALA A 169 -6.25 1.83 -2.49
N GLY A 170 -6.78 0.69 -2.02
CA GLY A 170 -6.27 0.00 -0.84
C GLY A 170 -4.78 -0.31 -0.92
N VAL A 171 -4.32 -0.92 -2.02
CA VAL A 171 -2.88 -1.22 -2.22
C VAL A 171 -2.02 0.06 -2.20
N ASN A 172 -2.50 1.13 -2.83
CA ASN A 172 -1.80 2.43 -2.85
C ASN A 172 -1.71 3.07 -1.46
N ILE A 173 -2.73 2.91 -0.61
CA ILE A 173 -2.71 3.37 0.78
C ILE A 173 -1.64 2.61 1.57
N THR A 174 -1.58 1.29 1.46
CA THR A 174 -0.52 0.49 2.12
C THR A 174 0.86 0.98 1.70
N PHE A 175 1.09 1.13 0.39
CA PHE A 175 2.37 1.61 -0.13
C PHE A 175 2.72 3.02 0.39
N MET A 176 1.76 3.94 0.37
CA MET A 176 1.95 5.29 0.92
C MET A 176 2.32 5.24 2.41
N LEU A 177 1.63 4.42 3.22
CA LEU A 177 1.94 4.30 4.65
C LEU A 177 3.35 3.77 4.90
N ILE A 178 3.78 2.74 4.16
CA ILE A 178 5.17 2.23 4.23
C ILE A 178 6.18 3.36 3.99
N GLN A 179 5.92 4.22 2.99
CA GLN A 179 6.80 5.34 2.64
C GLN A 179 6.84 6.45 3.70
N ILE A 180 5.69 6.91 4.19
CA ILE A 180 5.65 8.06 5.11
C ILE A 180 6.14 7.71 6.51
N LEU A 181 5.87 6.47 6.95
CA LEU A 181 6.32 5.95 8.23
C LEU A 181 7.77 5.47 8.16
N ASP A 182 8.32 5.32 6.96
CA ASP A 182 9.70 4.94 6.69
C ASP A 182 10.05 3.56 7.29
N ILE A 183 9.14 2.59 7.14
CA ILE A 183 9.20 1.31 7.86
C ILE A 183 10.42 0.48 7.44
N GLU A 184 10.90 0.59 6.20
CA GLU A 184 12.07 -0.16 5.73
C GLU A 184 13.40 0.33 6.34
N ALA A 185 13.41 1.48 7.02
CA ALA A 185 14.61 1.97 7.68
C ALA A 185 14.89 1.20 8.97
N ILE A 186 16.18 0.94 9.25
CA ILE A 186 16.63 0.29 10.50
C ILE A 186 16.20 1.10 11.73
N LYS A 187 16.16 2.43 11.60
CA LYS A 187 15.67 3.36 12.61
C LYS A 187 14.90 4.50 11.96
N PRO A 188 13.93 5.11 12.65
CA PRO A 188 13.20 6.24 12.11
C PRO A 188 14.13 7.35 11.63
N ARG A 189 13.87 7.88 10.44
CA ARG A 189 14.59 9.04 9.90
C ARG A 189 13.77 10.32 9.94
N ASN A 190 12.51 10.22 10.38
CA ASN A 190 11.57 11.33 10.50
C ASN A 190 10.67 11.16 11.75
N LEU A 191 10.05 12.25 12.18
CA LEU A 191 9.24 12.28 13.41
C LEU A 191 7.93 11.48 13.29
N VAL A 192 7.37 11.35 12.08
CA VAL A 192 6.14 10.58 11.84
C VAL A 192 6.38 9.11 12.10
N GLY A 193 7.43 8.52 11.51
CA GLY A 193 7.85 7.14 11.77
C GLY A 193 8.21 6.91 13.23
N ALA A 194 8.96 7.84 13.85
CA ALA A 194 9.32 7.74 15.27
C ALA A 194 8.11 7.77 16.20
N THR A 195 7.08 8.56 15.86
CA THR A 195 5.83 8.63 16.62
C THR A 195 5.00 7.38 16.42
N PHE A 196 4.89 6.90 15.17
CA PHE A 196 4.18 5.67 14.86
C PHE A 196 4.74 4.45 15.63
N LEU A 197 6.06 4.35 15.80
CA LEU A 197 6.66 3.27 16.57
C LEU A 197 6.23 3.23 18.04
N LYS A 198 5.79 4.35 18.62
CA LYS A 198 5.19 4.36 19.96
C LYS A 198 3.86 3.60 19.94
N PHE A 199 3.01 3.86 18.95
CA PHE A 199 1.74 3.15 18.79
C PHE A 199 1.96 1.66 18.45
N LEU A 200 2.93 1.36 17.60
CA LEU A 200 3.25 -0.02 17.21
C LEU A 200 3.74 -0.86 18.39
N ALA A 201 4.50 -0.27 19.32
CA ALA A 201 4.95 -0.95 20.54
C ALA A 201 3.81 -1.27 21.52
N GLU A 202 2.71 -0.51 21.46
CA GLU A 202 1.52 -0.74 22.30
C GLU A 202 0.48 -1.64 21.62
N ASN A 203 0.46 -1.69 20.29
CA ASN A 203 -0.51 -2.43 19.49
C ASN A 203 0.16 -3.04 18.25
N GLU A 204 0.31 -4.36 18.22
CA GLU A 204 0.89 -5.08 17.07
C GLU A 204 0.09 -4.90 15.77
N SER A 205 -1.20 -4.55 15.85
CA SER A 205 -2.07 -4.24 14.71
C SER A 205 -2.12 -2.74 14.36
N ALA A 206 -1.23 -1.90 14.94
CA ALA A 206 -1.24 -0.45 14.72
C ALA A 206 -1.15 -0.07 13.24
N PHE A 207 -0.35 -0.78 12.45
CA PHE A 207 -0.23 -0.53 11.00
C PHE A 207 -1.55 -0.81 10.28
N ASP A 208 -2.18 -1.94 10.57
CA ASP A 208 -3.45 -2.35 9.97
C ASP A 208 -4.62 -1.44 10.38
N LEU A 209 -4.59 -0.95 11.63
CA LEU A 209 -5.57 0.04 12.10
C LEU A 209 -5.38 1.39 11.40
N LEU A 210 -4.15 1.89 11.32
CA LEU A 210 -3.83 3.14 10.62
C LEU A 210 -4.19 3.06 9.13
N TYR A 211 -4.03 1.89 8.51
CA TYR A 211 -4.53 1.61 7.17
C TYR A 211 -6.03 1.86 7.04
N CYS A 212 -6.85 1.33 7.96
CA CYS A 212 -8.31 1.51 7.93
C CYS A 212 -8.68 2.99 8.06
N ILE A 213 -8.07 3.69 9.04
CA ILE A 213 -8.27 5.13 9.26
C ILE A 213 -7.94 5.92 7.98
N THR A 214 -6.79 5.60 7.37
CA THR A 214 -6.30 6.27 6.17
C THR A 214 -7.21 6.02 4.97
N PHE A 215 -7.78 4.82 4.84
CA PHE A 215 -8.71 4.52 3.75
C PHE A 215 -9.99 5.34 3.87
N LYS A 216 -10.65 5.36 5.05
CA LYS A 216 -11.84 6.20 5.22
C LYS A 216 -11.54 7.69 5.07
N LEU A 217 -10.37 8.16 5.48
CA LEU A 217 -9.93 9.53 5.22
C LEU A 217 -9.77 9.81 3.72
N MET A 218 -9.14 8.91 2.98
CA MET A 218 -8.95 9.05 1.53
C MET A 218 -10.29 9.18 0.83
N ASP A 219 -11.24 8.29 1.15
CA ASP A 219 -12.59 8.33 0.62
C ASP A 219 -13.35 9.62 1.01
N HIS A 220 -13.25 10.05 2.26
CA HIS A 220 -13.85 11.31 2.70
C HIS A 220 -13.31 12.51 1.91
N GLN A 221 -12.00 12.55 1.65
CA GLN A 221 -11.39 13.59 0.83
C GLN A 221 -11.82 13.49 -0.62
N TRP A 222 -11.87 12.28 -1.17
CA TRP A 222 -12.36 12.01 -2.52
C TRP A 222 -13.75 12.60 -2.74
N LEU A 223 -14.67 12.31 -1.82
CA LEU A 223 -16.04 12.84 -1.84
C LEU A 223 -16.08 14.35 -1.67
N THR A 224 -15.35 14.89 -0.69
CA THR A 224 -15.33 16.33 -0.40
C THR A 224 -14.78 17.15 -1.58
N MET A 225 -13.83 16.57 -2.30
CA MET A 225 -13.20 17.21 -3.46
C MET A 225 -14.02 17.05 -4.74
N HIS A 226 -15.09 16.23 -4.72
CA HIS A 226 -15.74 15.75 -5.94
C HIS A 226 -14.70 15.25 -6.94
N ALA A 227 -13.83 14.35 -6.46
CA ALA A 227 -12.67 13.89 -7.21
C ALA A 227 -13.07 12.92 -8.33
N SER A 228 -12.47 13.09 -9.49
CA SER A 228 -12.54 12.12 -10.57
C SER A 228 -11.34 11.17 -10.54
N TYR A 229 -11.37 10.13 -11.37
CA TYR A 229 -10.23 9.24 -11.59
C TYR A 229 -8.90 9.98 -11.83
N MET A 230 -8.95 11.12 -12.55
CA MET A 230 -7.76 11.93 -12.85
C MET A 230 -7.17 12.61 -11.60
N ASP A 231 -7.96 12.78 -10.55
CA ASP A 231 -7.58 13.44 -9.31
C ASP A 231 -6.99 12.48 -8.26
N PHE A 232 -6.89 11.19 -8.58
CA PHE A 232 -6.44 10.16 -7.62
C PHE A 232 -5.13 10.51 -6.92
N ASN A 233 -4.12 10.95 -7.68
CA ASN A 233 -2.85 11.36 -7.10
C ASN A 233 -2.96 12.62 -6.24
N THR A 234 -3.90 13.51 -6.54
CA THR A 234 -4.16 14.72 -5.76
C THR A 234 -4.80 14.35 -4.42
N VAL A 235 -5.80 13.46 -4.44
CA VAL A 235 -6.45 12.95 -3.22
C VAL A 235 -5.43 12.22 -2.35
N MET A 236 -4.66 11.28 -2.90
CA MET A 236 -3.61 10.56 -2.15
C MET A 236 -2.58 11.50 -1.50
N LYS A 237 -2.16 12.57 -2.19
CA LYS A 237 -1.27 13.58 -1.61
C LYS A 237 -1.93 14.36 -0.47
N SER A 238 -3.21 14.67 -0.59
CA SER A 238 -3.98 15.30 0.48
C SER A 238 -4.12 14.37 1.69
N THR A 239 -4.37 13.08 1.45
CA THR A 239 -4.54 12.05 2.48
C THR A 239 -3.24 11.88 3.25
N ARG A 240 -2.12 11.75 2.52
CA ARG A 240 -0.77 11.73 3.09
C ARG A 240 -0.54 12.88 4.05
N ARG A 241 -0.73 14.12 3.58
CA ARG A 241 -0.46 15.33 4.38
C ARG A 241 -1.30 15.39 5.63
N GLN A 242 -2.55 14.93 5.55
CA GLN A 242 -3.46 14.90 6.68
C GLN A 242 -3.01 13.86 7.71
N ILE A 243 -2.66 12.64 7.31
CA ILE A 243 -2.16 11.61 8.23
C ILE A 243 -0.83 12.01 8.87
N GLU A 244 0.12 12.56 8.10
CA GLU A 244 1.38 13.07 8.65
C GLU A 244 1.12 14.16 9.69
N ARG A 245 0.12 15.02 9.49
CA ARG A 245 -0.25 16.05 10.46
C ARG A 245 -0.89 15.46 11.72
N GLU A 246 -1.90 14.60 11.56
CA GLU A 246 -2.64 14.02 12.70
C GLU A 246 -1.71 13.17 13.58
N LEU A 247 -0.77 12.40 13.00
CA LEU A 247 0.20 11.61 13.77
C LEU A 247 1.16 12.46 14.61
N LEU A 248 1.29 13.76 14.32
CA LEU A 248 2.18 14.68 15.04
C LEU A 248 1.43 15.62 16.00
N GLU A 249 0.11 15.46 16.13
CA GLU A 249 -0.68 16.23 17.08
C GLU A 249 -0.36 15.83 18.53
N GLU A 250 -0.14 16.81 19.42
CA GLU A 250 0.37 16.59 20.79
C GLU A 250 -0.59 15.79 21.69
N ASN A 251 -1.89 15.83 21.39
CA ASN A 251 -2.93 15.17 22.16
C ASN A 251 -3.19 13.72 21.74
N ILE A 252 -2.54 13.24 20.69
CA ILE A 252 -2.71 11.87 20.17
C ILE A 252 -1.86 10.91 20.99
N LYS A 253 -2.50 10.11 21.83
CA LYS A 253 -1.84 9.09 22.65
C LYS A 253 -2.01 7.71 22.07
N ARG A 254 -3.06 7.48 21.30
CA ARG A 254 -3.34 6.25 20.58
C ARG A 254 -3.88 6.56 19.18
N LEU A 255 -3.85 5.58 18.28
CA LEU A 255 -4.40 5.75 16.93
C LEU A 255 -5.91 6.04 16.94
N GLU A 256 -6.64 5.59 17.96
CA GLU A 256 -8.07 5.87 18.10
C GLU A 256 -8.36 7.34 18.46
N ASP A 257 -7.36 8.09 18.93
CA ASP A 257 -7.49 9.52 19.21
C ASP A 257 -7.40 10.38 17.93
N LEU A 258 -6.93 9.80 16.81
CA LEU A 258 -6.77 10.53 15.55
C LEU A 258 -8.13 11.12 15.10
N PRO A 259 -8.19 12.40 14.69
CA PRO A 259 -9.43 13.00 14.19
C PRO A 259 -10.09 12.19 13.06
N SER A 260 -9.30 11.52 12.22
CA SER A 260 -9.79 10.67 11.14
C SER A 260 -10.34 9.32 11.61
N TYR A 261 -10.04 8.85 12.82
CA TYR A 261 -10.59 7.59 13.37
C TYR A 261 -12.12 7.61 13.41
N ARG A 262 -12.73 8.77 13.67
CA ARG A 262 -14.19 8.94 13.70
C ARG A 262 -14.89 8.59 12.39
N LEU A 263 -14.16 8.54 11.27
CA LEU A 263 -14.68 8.17 9.96
C LEU A 263 -14.92 6.66 9.82
N LEU A 264 -14.44 5.84 10.76
CA LEU A 264 -14.60 4.38 10.75
C LEU A 264 -15.95 3.88 11.32
N ASN A 265 -16.79 4.76 11.88
CA ASN A 265 -18.03 4.42 12.60
C ASN A 265 -19.31 4.80 11.85
#